data_AF-A0A016TZP1-F1
#
_entry.id   AF-A0A016TZP1-F1
#
_cell.length_a   1.000
_cell.length_b   1.000
_cell.length_c   1.000
_cell.angle_alpha   90.00
_cell.angle_beta   90.00
_cell.angle_gamma   90.00
#
_symmetry.space_group_name_H-M   'P 1'
#
loop_
_entity.id
_entity.type
_entity.pdbx_description
1 polymer ?
#
loop_
_entity_poly.entity_id
_entity_poly.type
_entity_poly.pdbx_seq_one_letter_code
_entity_poly.pdbx_strand_id
1 'polypeptide(L)'
;MHRLKTGQSSFEWQVILCDDRDALARSTIFGVVIPVVLFQLATKVVFRKWCDRFASLFDDHSHDREVDTVKQEEAARVINLMRATSDRIRREEQQKLGVVITDARYGQAQSFGSPSYILAGDRTIDVTIPLQAMVNDSQLRIYSVKSQLPGFYDPCPGEPKMLQVRYMFRDEPHAVTVADDMPLQIPTKSHRISGQHSL
;
A
#
# COMPACT_ATOMS: atom_id res chain seq x y z
N MET A 1 -51.25 53.58 -8.33
CA MET A 1 -51.06 54.98 -8.73
C MET A 1 -51.30 55.86 -7.50
N HIS A 2 -50.24 56.36 -6.86
CA HIS A 2 -50.37 57.21 -5.67
C HIS A 2 -49.95 58.63 -6.01
N ARG A 3 -50.89 59.58 -5.91
CA ARG A 3 -50.63 61.01 -6.06
C ARG A 3 -50.58 61.63 -4.67
N LEU A 4 -49.43 62.17 -4.30
CA LEU A 4 -49.28 63.01 -3.12
C LEU A 4 -49.22 64.46 -3.61
N LYS A 5 -50.15 65.29 -3.13
CA LYS A 5 -50.16 66.72 -3.37
C LYS A 5 -49.57 67.42 -2.15
N THR A 6 -48.51 68.19 -2.34
CA THR A 6 -48.08 69.19 -1.36
C THR A 6 -48.06 70.54 -2.07
N GLY A 7 -48.91 71.48 -1.64
CA GLY A 7 -49.01 72.82 -2.24
C GLY A 7 -49.37 72.83 -3.73
N GLN A 8 -48.74 73.74 -4.50
CA GLN A 8 -49.01 73.96 -5.93
C GLN A 8 -48.29 72.99 -6.89
N SER A 9 -47.40 72.12 -6.42
CA SER A 9 -46.70 71.16 -7.26
C SER A 9 -47.23 69.74 -7.04
N SER A 10 -47.63 69.08 -8.13
CA SER A 10 -48.03 67.68 -8.13
C SER A 10 -46.91 66.84 -8.73
N PHE A 11 -46.28 66.00 -7.91
CA PHE A 11 -45.28 65.04 -8.36
C PHE A 11 -45.97 63.71 -8.64
N GLU A 12 -45.86 63.23 -9.87
CA GLU A 12 -46.39 61.94 -10.28
C GLU A 12 -45.25 60.93 -10.37
N TRP A 13 -45.22 59.99 -9.43
CA TRP A 13 -44.23 58.91 -9.43
C TRP A 13 -44.80 57.72 -10.21
N GLN A 14 -44.30 57.51 -11.42
CA GLN A 14 -44.65 56.34 -12.24
C GLN A 14 -43.58 55.27 -12.04
N VAL A 15 -43.91 54.22 -11.29
CA VAL A 15 -43.07 53.01 -11.21
C VAL A 15 -43.33 52.19 -12.45
N ILE A 16 -42.46 52.33 -13.44
CA ILE A 16 -42.48 51.47 -14.62
C ILE A 16 -41.83 50.16 -14.16
N LEU A 17 -42.64 49.21 -13.69
CA LEU A 17 -42.19 47.83 -13.55
C LEU A 17 -41.94 47.29 -14.97
N CYS A 18 -40.69 46.96 -15.26
CA CYS A 18 -40.31 46.33 -16.52
C CYS A 18 -41.02 44.97 -16.60
N ASP A 19 -42.09 44.89 -17.39
CA ASP A 19 -42.90 43.67 -17.60
C ASP A 19 -42.32 42.78 -18.73
N ASP A 20 -41.05 42.98 -19.08
CA ASP A 20 -40.34 42.16 -20.06
C ASP A 20 -39.44 41.16 -19.33
N ARG A 21 -40.00 39.97 -19.09
CA ARG A 21 -39.33 38.88 -18.37
C ARG A 21 -38.06 38.43 -19.10
N ASP A 22 -38.00 38.56 -20.42
CA ASP A 22 -36.86 38.13 -21.22
C ASP A 22 -35.69 39.11 -21.10
N ALA A 23 -35.98 40.42 -20.99
CA ALA A 23 -34.97 41.45 -20.75
C ALA A 23 -34.37 41.33 -19.33
N LEU A 24 -35.22 41.09 -18.33
CA LEU A 24 -34.81 40.84 -16.94
C LEU A 24 -33.98 39.57 -16.81
N ALA A 25 -34.38 38.48 -17.48
CA ALA A 25 -33.64 37.21 -17.44
C ALA A 25 -32.23 37.36 -18.02
N ARG A 26 -32.09 38.02 -19.18
CA ARG A 26 -30.78 38.27 -19.80
C ARG A 26 -29.88 39.10 -18.89
N SER A 27 -30.38 40.21 -18.35
CA SER A 27 -29.61 41.06 -17.44
C SER A 27 -29.13 40.32 -16.19
N THR A 28 -30.01 39.51 -15.58
CA THR A 28 -29.67 38.73 -14.37
C THR A 28 -28.61 37.66 -14.66
N ILE A 29 -28.70 36.97 -15.81
CA ILE A 29 -27.75 35.94 -16.21
C ILE A 29 -26.35 36.54 -16.42
N PHE A 30 -26.25 37.63 -17.17
CA PHE A 30 -24.96 38.26 -17.46
C PHE A 30 -24.39 39.06 -16.29
N GLY A 31 -25.25 39.71 -15.49
CA GLY A 31 -24.82 40.59 -14.40
C GLY A 31 -24.53 39.86 -13.09
N VAL A 32 -25.18 38.72 -12.84
CA VAL A 32 -25.10 38.04 -11.54
C VAL A 32 -24.60 36.61 -11.71
N VAL A 33 -25.27 35.82 -12.55
CA VAL A 33 -25.00 34.38 -12.61
C VAL A 33 -23.61 34.11 -13.18
N ILE A 34 -23.27 34.69 -14.33
CA ILE A 34 -21.98 34.43 -14.99
C ILE A 34 -20.79 34.90 -14.12
N PRO A 35 -20.77 36.12 -13.56
CA PRO A 35 -19.67 36.56 -12.70
C PRO A 35 -19.51 35.70 -11.44
N VAL A 36 -20.61 35.29 -10.80
CA VAL A 36 -20.57 34.44 -9.61
C VAL A 36 -20.05 33.05 -9.96
N VAL A 37 -20.55 32.43 -11.04
CA VAL A 37 -20.08 31.11 -11.48
C VAL A 37 -18.60 31.16 -11.87
N LEU A 38 -18.17 32.21 -12.59
CA LEU A 38 -16.79 32.38 -13.03
C LEU A 38 -15.85 32.60 -11.84
N PHE A 39 -16.27 33.37 -10.84
CA PHE A 39 -15.52 33.55 -9.59
C PHE A 39 -15.42 32.25 -8.79
N GLN A 40 -16.51 31.48 -8.68
CA GLN A 40 -16.53 30.18 -8.00
C GLN A 40 -15.63 29.14 -8.70
N LEU A 41 -15.63 29.12 -10.03
CA LEU A 41 -14.74 28.24 -10.80
C LEU A 41 -13.28 28.65 -10.63
N ALA A 42 -12.98 29.95 -10.74
CA ALA A 42 -11.63 30.47 -10.61
C ALA A 42 -11.07 30.22 -9.21
N THR A 43 -11.85 30.52 -8.16
CA THR A 43 -11.46 30.23 -6.78
C THR A 43 -11.30 28.74 -6.54
N LYS A 44 -12.18 27.86 -7.02
CA LYS A 44 -11.97 26.41 -6.93
C LYS A 44 -10.69 25.93 -7.62
N VAL A 45 -10.35 26.46 -8.80
CA VAL A 45 -9.13 26.07 -9.53
C VAL A 45 -7.87 26.59 -8.83
N VAL A 46 -7.87 27.85 -8.39
CA VAL A 46 -6.74 28.44 -7.66
C VAL A 46 -6.57 27.78 -6.30
N PHE A 47 -7.66 27.58 -5.55
CA PHE A 47 -7.66 26.94 -4.24
C PHE A 47 -7.27 25.47 -4.34
N ARG A 48 -7.73 24.73 -5.35
CA ARG A 48 -7.28 23.37 -5.59
C ARG A 48 -5.79 23.31 -5.89
N LYS A 49 -5.26 24.17 -6.78
CA LYS A 49 -3.80 24.23 -7.05
C LYS A 49 -2.98 24.64 -5.81
N TRP A 50 -3.52 25.53 -4.98
CA TRP A 50 -2.88 25.92 -3.73
C TRP A 50 -2.92 24.81 -2.68
N CYS A 51 -4.06 24.15 -2.48
CA CYS A 51 -4.20 23.00 -1.59
C CYS A 51 -3.32 21.83 -2.02
N ASP A 52 -3.26 21.51 -3.32
CA ASP A 52 -2.38 20.45 -3.82
C ASP A 52 -0.90 20.77 -3.52
N ARG A 53 -0.50 22.04 -3.69
CA ARG A 53 0.87 22.49 -3.40
C ARG A 53 1.17 22.51 -1.89
N PHE A 54 0.22 22.91 -1.06
CA PHE A 54 0.35 22.84 0.40
C PHE A 54 0.36 21.39 0.89
N ALA A 55 -0.45 20.50 0.31
CA ALA A 55 -0.46 19.08 0.63
C ALA A 55 0.90 18.45 0.33
N SER A 56 1.52 18.74 -0.82
CA SER A 56 2.86 18.24 -1.16
C SER A 56 4.00 18.78 -0.27
N LEU A 57 3.79 19.88 0.46
CA LEU A 57 4.78 20.41 1.40
C LEU A 57 4.73 19.72 2.77
N PHE A 58 3.60 19.10 3.11
CA PHE A 58 3.42 18.32 4.34
C PHE A 58 3.56 16.81 4.11
N ASP A 59 3.63 16.37 2.85
CA ASP A 59 3.88 14.97 2.45
C ASP A 59 5.39 14.69 2.51
N ASP A 60 5.93 14.70 3.72
CA ASP A 60 7.37 14.51 3.97
C ASP A 60 7.73 13.03 3.96
N HIS A 61 7.88 12.46 2.77
CA HIS A 61 8.36 11.08 2.58
C HIS A 61 9.81 10.85 3.05
N SER A 62 10.55 11.89 3.46
CA SER A 62 11.94 11.73 3.92
C SER A 62 12.03 10.88 5.18
N HIS A 63 11.11 11.09 6.12
CA HIS A 63 11.02 10.31 7.36
C HIS A 63 10.67 8.84 7.12
N ASP A 64 9.76 8.54 6.19
CA ASP A 64 9.40 7.14 5.86
C ASP A 64 10.62 6.37 5.32
N ARG A 65 11.42 7.01 4.45
CA ARG A 65 12.63 6.39 3.89
C ARG A 65 13.70 6.13 4.93
N GLU A 66 13.89 7.05 5.87
CA GLU A 66 14.84 6.87 6.97
C GLU A 66 14.43 5.68 7.85
N VAL A 67 13.16 5.62 8.23
CA VAL A 67 12.59 4.51 9.03
C VAL A 67 12.78 3.18 8.31
N ASP A 68 12.58 3.12 6.99
CA ASP A 68 12.80 1.91 6.20
C ASP A 68 14.27 1.47 6.22
N THR A 69 15.22 2.40 6.07
CA THR A 69 16.65 2.07 6.14
C THR A 69 17.07 1.57 7.52
N VAL A 70 16.55 2.17 8.60
CA VAL A 70 16.82 1.72 9.97
C VAL A 70 16.31 0.29 10.19
N LYS A 71 15.08 -0.02 9.76
CA LYS A 71 14.52 -1.38 9.86
C LYS A 71 15.33 -2.41 9.08
N GLN A 72 15.84 -2.04 7.91
CA GLN A 72 16.71 -2.90 7.10
C GLN A 72 18.02 -3.21 7.82
N GLU A 73 18.66 -2.20 8.41
CA GLU A 73 19.89 -2.40 9.18
C GLU A 73 19.67 -3.24 10.42
N GLU A 74 18.58 -3.00 11.15
CA GLU A 74 18.20 -3.80 12.32
C GLU A 74 17.99 -5.26 11.95
N ALA A 75 17.23 -5.52 10.88
CA ALA A 75 17.03 -6.87 10.35
C ALA A 75 18.37 -7.52 9.96
N ALA A 76 19.25 -6.80 9.26
CA ALA A 76 20.57 -7.31 8.87
C ALA A 76 21.45 -7.66 10.08
N ARG A 77 21.43 -6.85 11.15
CA ARG A 77 22.14 -7.14 12.40
C ARG A 77 21.59 -8.43 13.05
N VAL A 78 20.27 -8.58 13.11
CA VAL A 78 19.63 -9.79 13.65
C VAL A 78 20.01 -11.02 12.82
N ILE A 79 19.95 -10.94 11.49
CA ILE A 79 20.36 -12.03 10.59
C ILE A 79 21.82 -12.44 10.84
N ASN A 80 22.73 -11.48 11.03
CA ASN A 80 24.13 -11.76 11.32
C ASN A 80 24.30 -12.49 12.66
N LEU A 81 23.53 -12.12 13.69
CA LEU A 81 23.53 -12.82 14.98
C LEU A 81 22.97 -14.25 14.87
N MET A 82 21.99 -14.47 14.00
CA MET A 82 21.35 -15.77 13.80
C MET A 82 22.18 -16.75 12.97
N ARG A 83 23.19 -16.29 12.20
CA ARG A 83 23.96 -17.12 11.26
C ARG A 83 24.61 -18.34 11.92
N ALA A 84 25.25 -18.17 13.08
CA ALA A 84 25.86 -19.29 13.78
C ALA A 84 24.83 -20.34 14.23
N THR A 85 23.65 -19.87 14.67
CA THR A 85 22.54 -20.72 15.08
C THR A 85 21.92 -21.44 13.89
N SER A 86 21.69 -20.75 12.76
CA SER A 86 21.16 -21.37 11.54
C SER A 86 22.09 -22.45 11.01
N ASP A 87 23.41 -22.22 11.01
CA ASP A 87 24.38 -23.19 10.50
C ASP A 87 24.50 -24.42 11.40
N ARG A 88 24.34 -24.25 12.73
CA ARG A 88 24.25 -25.35 13.68
C ARG A 88 22.99 -26.19 13.42
N ILE A 89 21.82 -25.54 13.42
CA ILE A 89 20.52 -26.21 13.21
C ILE A 89 20.50 -26.90 11.84
N ARG A 90 20.98 -26.24 10.79
CA ARG A 90 21.05 -26.81 9.43
C ARG A 90 21.85 -28.11 9.39
N ARG A 91 23.00 -28.17 10.07
CA ARG A 91 23.83 -29.39 10.14
C ARG A 91 23.14 -30.50 10.92
N GLU A 92 22.53 -30.17 12.05
CA GLU A 92 21.76 -31.12 12.87
C GLU A 92 20.56 -31.68 12.09
N GLU A 93 19.79 -30.82 11.41
CA GLU A 93 18.65 -31.19 10.57
C GLU A 93 19.07 -32.03 9.37
N GLN A 94 20.21 -31.72 8.72
CA GLN A 94 20.72 -32.50 7.59
C GLN A 94 21.07 -33.94 8.00
N GLN A 95 21.67 -34.15 9.19
CA GLN A 95 22.05 -35.48 9.67
C GLN A 95 20.85 -36.39 9.96
N LYS A 96 19.76 -35.81 10.46
CA LYS A 96 18.51 -36.53 10.77
C LYS A 96 17.49 -36.53 9.64
N LEU A 97 17.89 -36.06 8.45
CA LEU A 97 17.01 -35.93 7.28
C LEU A 97 15.73 -35.12 7.59
N GLY A 98 15.90 -34.09 8.41
CA GLY A 98 14.88 -33.17 8.87
C GLY A 98 14.61 -32.02 7.90
N VAL A 99 14.14 -30.89 8.42
CA VAL A 99 13.78 -29.73 7.58
C VAL A 99 15.01 -28.84 7.37
N VAL A 100 15.41 -28.71 6.12
CA VAL A 100 16.51 -27.83 5.70
C VAL A 100 16.00 -26.86 4.66
N ILE A 101 15.99 -25.57 4.99
CA ILE A 101 15.55 -24.51 4.09
C ILE A 101 16.65 -24.24 3.07
N THR A 102 16.28 -24.30 1.79
CA THR A 102 17.22 -24.10 0.67
C THR A 102 17.19 -22.69 0.13
N ASP A 103 16.00 -22.11 0.00
CA ASP A 103 15.77 -20.76 -0.51
C ASP A 103 14.46 -20.25 0.08
N ALA A 104 14.47 -19.06 0.68
CA ALA A 104 13.26 -18.45 1.18
C ALA A 104 13.28 -16.94 0.95
N ARG A 105 12.20 -16.43 0.37
CA ARG A 105 12.08 -15.05 -0.08
C ARG A 105 10.76 -14.45 0.37
N TYR A 106 10.82 -13.24 0.90
CA TYR A 106 9.66 -12.47 1.33
C TYR A 106 9.58 -11.16 0.55
N GLY A 107 8.39 -10.78 0.10
CA GLY A 107 8.25 -9.50 -0.62
C GLY A 107 6.93 -9.37 -1.35
N GLN A 108 6.91 -8.41 -2.28
CA GLN A 108 5.72 -8.05 -3.02
C GLN A 108 5.13 -9.23 -3.80
N ALA A 109 3.81 -9.38 -3.71
CA ALA A 109 3.05 -10.32 -4.52
C ALA A 109 2.54 -9.61 -5.79
N GLN A 110 2.87 -10.13 -6.97
CA GLN A 110 2.23 -9.66 -8.21
C GLN A 110 1.08 -10.59 -8.59
N SER A 111 -0.07 -10.00 -8.87
CA SER A 111 -1.22 -10.68 -9.44
C SER A 111 -1.24 -10.46 -10.97
N PHE A 112 -0.29 -11.06 -11.69
CA PHE A 112 -0.32 -11.03 -13.16
C PHE A 112 -1.12 -12.22 -13.69
N GLY A 113 -2.45 -12.12 -13.68
CA GLY A 113 -3.37 -12.92 -14.53
C GLY A 113 -3.32 -14.45 -14.43
N SER A 114 -2.46 -15.02 -13.58
CA SER A 114 -2.29 -16.44 -13.32
C SER A 114 -2.72 -16.75 -11.88
N PRO A 115 -3.38 -17.89 -11.62
CA PRO A 115 -3.80 -18.29 -10.27
C PRO A 115 -2.62 -18.67 -9.36
N SER A 116 -1.41 -18.77 -9.92
CA SER A 116 -0.17 -18.93 -9.18
C SER A 116 0.38 -17.57 -8.78
N TYR A 117 0.34 -17.28 -7.48
CA TYR A 117 1.00 -16.10 -6.95
C TYR A 117 2.51 -16.26 -7.08
N ILE A 118 3.13 -15.51 -7.99
CA ILE A 118 4.57 -15.51 -8.18
C ILE A 118 5.15 -14.36 -7.35
N LEU A 119 6.21 -14.65 -6.60
CA LEU A 119 7.03 -13.62 -5.98
C LEU A 119 7.72 -12.87 -7.12
N ALA A 120 7.16 -11.73 -7.51
CA ALA A 120 7.67 -10.96 -8.62
C ALA A 120 7.80 -9.52 -8.16
N GLY A 121 9.00 -8.98 -8.31
CA GLY A 121 9.33 -7.61 -7.93
C GLY A 121 10.78 -7.49 -7.51
N ASP A 122 11.37 -6.32 -7.75
CA ASP A 122 12.69 -5.93 -7.24
C ASP A 122 12.69 -5.76 -5.70
N ARG A 123 11.51 -5.68 -5.07
CA ARG A 123 11.33 -5.48 -3.62
C ARG A 123 11.13 -6.80 -2.89
N THR A 124 12.16 -7.64 -2.91
CA THR A 124 12.19 -8.92 -2.18
C THR A 124 13.39 -9.01 -1.26
N ILE A 125 13.23 -9.77 -0.17
CA ILE A 125 14.24 -9.95 0.86
C ILE A 125 14.53 -11.44 1.03
N ASP A 126 15.80 -11.78 1.21
CA ASP A 126 16.21 -13.14 1.53
C ASP A 126 16.05 -13.38 3.03
N VAL A 127 15.22 -14.36 3.36
CA VAL A 127 14.87 -14.75 4.74
C VAL A 127 15.25 -16.19 5.05
N THR A 128 16.17 -16.76 4.27
CA THR A 128 16.64 -18.14 4.42
C THR A 128 17.30 -18.37 5.78
N ILE A 129 18.20 -17.49 6.19
CA ILE A 129 18.92 -17.56 7.47
C ILE A 129 17.97 -17.49 8.67
N PRO A 130 17.13 -16.44 8.82
CA PRO A 130 16.25 -16.32 9.97
C PRO A 130 15.24 -17.48 10.03
N LEU A 131 14.69 -17.92 8.90
CA LEU A 131 13.78 -19.07 8.90
C LEU A 131 14.47 -20.38 9.31
N GLN A 132 15.69 -20.63 8.83
CA GLN A 132 16.44 -21.83 9.20
C GLN A 132 16.77 -21.84 10.69
N ALA A 133 17.05 -20.68 11.29
CA ALA A 133 17.30 -20.54 12.71
C ALA A 133 16.04 -20.75 13.58
N MET A 134 14.83 -20.60 13.01
CA MET A 134 13.56 -20.86 13.68
C MET A 134 13.09 -22.32 13.58
N VAL A 135 13.74 -23.15 12.77
CA VAL A 135 13.43 -24.59 12.69
C VAL A 135 13.79 -25.26 14.01
N ASN A 136 12.84 -26.00 14.56
CA ASN A 136 13.06 -26.80 15.76
C ASN A 136 12.41 -28.18 15.59
N ASP A 137 13.11 -29.24 16.00
CA ASP A 137 12.65 -30.63 15.90
C ASP A 137 12.12 -31.01 14.51
N SER A 138 12.83 -30.61 13.45
CA SER A 138 12.44 -30.86 12.06
C SER A 138 11.06 -30.30 11.69
N GLN A 139 10.62 -29.24 12.35
CA GLN A 139 9.38 -28.53 12.07
C GLN A 139 9.58 -27.02 12.18
N LEU A 140 8.76 -26.26 11.46
CA LEU A 140 8.66 -24.81 11.62
C LEU A 140 7.18 -24.43 11.57
N ARG A 141 6.74 -23.68 12.58
CA ARG A 141 5.36 -23.21 12.74
C ARG A 141 5.37 -21.72 12.98
N ILE A 142 4.72 -20.98 12.10
CA ILE A 142 4.62 -19.52 12.18
C ILE A 142 3.14 -19.17 12.12
N TYR A 143 2.66 -18.51 13.17
CA TYR A 143 1.27 -18.04 13.27
C TYR A 143 1.15 -16.52 13.22
N SER A 144 2.26 -15.80 13.38
CA SER A 144 2.31 -14.35 13.31
C SER A 144 2.50 -13.86 11.87
N VAL A 145 2.28 -12.56 11.71
CA VAL A 145 2.61 -11.79 10.51
C VAL A 145 4.12 -11.92 10.26
N LYS A 146 4.54 -12.20 9.02
CA LYS A 146 5.94 -12.47 8.67
C LYS A 146 6.80 -11.22 8.77
N SER A 147 6.25 -10.05 8.48
CA SER A 147 6.95 -8.75 8.66
C SER A 147 7.42 -8.47 10.09
N GLN A 148 6.84 -9.12 11.11
CA GLN A 148 7.21 -8.94 12.53
C GLN A 148 8.22 -9.98 13.04
N LEU A 149 8.65 -10.91 12.20
CA LEU A 149 9.59 -11.95 12.60
C LEU A 149 11.02 -11.41 12.78
N PRO A 150 11.83 -12.02 13.66
CA PRO A 150 13.22 -11.60 13.83
C PRO A 150 14.00 -11.76 12.51
N GLY A 151 14.66 -10.69 12.07
CA GLY A 151 15.39 -10.64 10.80
C GLY A 151 14.50 -10.42 9.58
N PHE A 152 13.20 -10.18 9.76
CA PHE A 152 12.29 -9.73 8.70
C PHE A 152 12.05 -8.22 8.81
N TYR A 153 11.70 -7.61 7.69
CA TYR A 153 11.14 -6.27 7.60
C TYR A 153 10.11 -6.22 6.47
N ASP A 154 9.31 -5.17 6.40
CA ASP A 154 8.34 -4.96 5.31
C ASP A 154 9.01 -4.20 4.14
N PRO A 155 9.26 -4.84 2.97
CA PRO A 155 9.86 -4.17 1.82
C PRO A 155 8.86 -3.34 1.00
N CYS A 156 7.55 -3.48 1.24
CA CYS A 156 6.49 -2.76 0.53
C CYS A 156 5.26 -2.55 1.43
N PRO A 157 5.29 -1.50 2.28
CA PRO A 157 4.15 -1.13 3.12
C PRO A 157 2.91 -0.83 2.28
N GLY A 158 1.75 -1.32 2.72
CA GLY A 158 0.46 -1.11 2.03
C GLY A 158 0.20 -2.02 0.82
N GLU A 159 1.20 -2.76 0.34
CA GLU A 159 1.05 -3.73 -0.75
C GLU A 159 0.92 -5.17 -0.22
N PRO A 160 0.23 -6.06 -0.96
CA PRO A 160 0.13 -7.47 -0.60
C PRO A 160 1.49 -8.16 -0.72
N LYS A 161 1.81 -8.96 0.31
CA LYS A 161 3.10 -9.63 0.46
C LYS A 161 2.94 -11.12 0.65
N MET A 162 3.95 -11.86 0.23
CA MET A 162 4.01 -13.30 0.40
C MET A 162 5.40 -13.75 0.81
N LEU A 163 5.42 -14.89 1.48
CA LEU A 163 6.60 -15.66 1.80
C LEU A 163 6.63 -16.92 0.93
N GLN A 164 7.64 -17.02 0.09
CA GLN A 164 7.98 -18.25 -0.63
C GLN A 164 9.08 -18.99 0.14
N VAL A 165 8.87 -20.28 0.39
CA VAL A 165 9.84 -21.14 1.06
C VAL A 165 10.05 -22.41 0.24
N ARG A 166 11.31 -22.69 -0.07
CA ARG A 166 11.78 -23.97 -0.61
C ARG A 166 12.61 -24.66 0.47
N TYR A 167 12.34 -25.93 0.68
CA TYR A 167 13.02 -26.72 1.71
C TYR A 167 13.12 -28.18 1.29
N MET A 168 14.09 -28.87 1.89
CA MET A 168 14.24 -30.31 1.83
C MET A 168 13.69 -30.92 3.11
N PHE A 169 12.96 -32.02 2.98
CA PHE A 169 12.55 -32.84 4.10
C PHE A 169 12.65 -34.31 3.69
N ARG A 170 13.39 -35.12 4.45
CA ARG A 170 13.66 -36.52 4.10
C ARG A 170 14.25 -36.71 2.69
N ASP A 171 15.14 -35.80 2.31
CA ASP A 171 15.76 -35.75 0.97
C ASP A 171 14.77 -35.53 -0.19
N GLU A 172 13.54 -35.10 0.12
CA GLU A 172 12.54 -34.73 -0.88
C GLU A 172 12.35 -33.21 -0.93
N PRO A 173 12.37 -32.59 -2.13
CA PRO A 173 12.16 -31.16 -2.28
C PRO A 173 10.70 -30.78 -2.06
N HIS A 174 10.49 -29.69 -1.34
CA HIS A 174 9.19 -29.10 -1.06
C HIS A 174 9.22 -27.59 -1.32
N ALA A 175 8.10 -27.03 -1.77
CA ALA A 175 7.91 -25.60 -1.93
C ALA A 175 6.51 -25.19 -1.47
N VAL A 176 6.43 -24.00 -0.87
CA VAL A 176 5.18 -23.40 -0.43
C VAL A 176 5.27 -21.89 -0.57
N THR A 177 4.17 -21.28 -1.00
CA THR A 177 3.99 -19.83 -0.99
C THR A 177 2.80 -19.52 -0.11
N VAL A 178 2.97 -18.65 0.88
CA VAL A 178 1.92 -18.22 1.81
C VAL A 178 1.84 -16.70 1.86
N ALA A 179 0.65 -16.17 2.11
CA ALA A 179 0.46 -14.75 2.39
C ALA A 179 1.07 -14.37 3.76
N ASP A 180 1.31 -13.07 3.97
CA ASP A 180 1.92 -12.53 5.19
C ASP A 180 1.13 -12.90 6.47
N ASP A 181 -0.20 -12.82 6.39
CA ASP A 181 -1.17 -13.09 7.46
C ASP A 181 -1.53 -14.57 7.64
N MET A 182 -1.21 -15.43 6.68
CA MET A 182 -1.52 -16.85 6.76
C MET A 182 -0.52 -17.62 7.63
N PRO A 183 -0.98 -18.62 8.42
CA PRO A 183 -0.10 -19.47 9.18
C PRO A 183 0.71 -20.38 8.25
N LEU A 184 1.98 -20.59 8.57
CA LEU A 184 2.87 -21.52 7.88
C LEU A 184 3.21 -22.68 8.80
N GLN A 185 3.00 -23.90 8.32
CA GLN A 185 3.46 -25.12 8.97
C GLN A 185 4.23 -25.97 7.96
N ILE A 186 5.48 -26.29 8.29
CA ILE A 186 6.32 -27.21 7.52
C ILE A 186 6.92 -28.24 8.48
N PRO A 187 7.08 -29.51 8.05
CA PRO A 187 6.81 -30.04 6.71
C PRO A 187 5.36 -30.48 6.51
N THR A 188 4.81 -30.28 5.30
CA THR A 188 3.49 -30.78 4.89
C THR A 188 3.58 -31.54 3.56
N LYS A 189 2.87 -32.67 3.44
CA LYS A 189 2.90 -33.52 2.23
C LYS A 189 2.43 -32.80 0.96
N SER A 190 1.50 -31.86 1.08
CA SER A 190 0.98 -31.07 -0.05
C SER A 190 2.03 -30.15 -0.67
N HIS A 191 3.12 -29.84 0.03
CA HIS A 191 4.18 -28.96 -0.46
C HIS A 191 5.22 -29.71 -1.30
N ARG A 192 5.15 -31.04 -1.40
CA ARG A 192 6.14 -31.85 -2.11
C ARG A 192 6.16 -31.47 -3.59
N ILE A 193 7.36 -31.16 -4.10
CA ILE A 193 7.57 -30.90 -5.52
C ILE A 193 7.91 -32.23 -6.19
N SER A 194 6.95 -32.82 -6.89
CA SER A 194 7.25 -33.87 -7.87
C SER A 194 7.92 -33.19 -9.06
N GLY A 195 9.23 -33.42 -9.25
CA GLY A 195 10.05 -32.67 -10.20
C GLY A 195 9.44 -32.54 -11.59
N GLN A 196 9.01 -31.33 -11.96
CA GLN A 196 8.73 -30.89 -13.33
C GLN A 196 8.97 -29.38 -13.45
N HIS A 197 10.15 -29.01 -13.97
CA HIS A 197 10.33 -28.22 -15.20
C HIS A 197 11.80 -27.77 -15.32
N SER A 198 12.63 -28.65 -15.87
CA SER A 198 13.80 -28.27 -16.65
C SER A 198 13.33 -28.05 -18.07
N LEU A 199 13.28 -26.79 -18.53
CA LEU A 199 13.36 -26.38 -19.92
C LEU A 199 14.07 -25.03 -19.98
#